data_AF-A0A0D6TQR3-F1
#
_entry.id   AF-A0A0D6TQR3-F1
#
_cell.length_a   1.000
_cell.length_b   1.000
_cell.length_c   1.000
_cell.angle_alpha   90.00
_cell.angle_beta   90.00
_cell.angle_gamma   90.00
#
_symmetry.space_group_name_H-M   'P 1'
#
loop_
_entity.id
_entity.type
_entity.pdbx_description
1 polymer ?
#
loop_
_entity_poly.entity_id
_entity_poly.type
_entity_poly.pdbx_seq_one_letter_code
_entity_poly.pdbx_strand_id
1 'polypeptide(L)'
;MKDYRNEELERLASNEMLTECFKFIESVLGYKLSAIDKQPFLFFHNFITNPQPEFISNWRNDSKREIWYHKFTNRILGDVQNAFPCVLYHFDKLVDLENSLLSGVEKYNYRKIISQNSGMGGGNTLIFDFEYQAYILAFRRCLDYLARAICSYFMQDYNSFRTLGEFLKKINRPIVAEPLITLHEKYSQNFDFVLSDGERKSVRDIISHYEFVSVGTINLSKRGIVIAGGGKNEFIIYGEGNMLLSEVLQK
;
A
#
# COMPACT_ATOMS: atom_id res chain seq x y z
N MET A 1 -17.25 7.61 -39.23
CA MET A 1 -18.03 6.98 -38.15
C MET A 1 -18.20 8.03 -37.08
N LYS A 2 -19.35 8.73 -37.11
CA LYS A 2 -19.68 9.77 -36.13
C LYS A 2 -19.84 9.15 -34.74
N ASP A 3 -19.63 10.00 -33.74
CA ASP A 3 -19.58 9.83 -32.28
C ASP A 3 -20.70 9.05 -31.56
N TYR A 4 -21.43 8.14 -32.21
CA TYR A 4 -22.53 7.38 -31.60
C TYR A 4 -22.14 6.68 -30.29
N ARG A 5 -20.89 6.22 -30.18
CA ARG A 5 -20.39 5.57 -28.97
C ARG A 5 -20.17 6.56 -27.83
N ASN A 6 -19.78 7.80 -28.13
CA ASN A 6 -19.62 8.87 -27.13
C ASN A 6 -20.97 9.47 -26.72
N GLU A 7 -21.89 9.70 -27.67
CA GLU A 7 -23.25 10.17 -27.36
C GLU A 7 -24.04 9.16 -26.50
N GLU A 8 -23.88 7.86 -26.76
CA GLU A 8 -24.48 6.82 -25.93
C GLU A 8 -23.84 6.74 -24.54
N LEU A 9 -22.52 6.85 -24.44
CA LEU A 9 -21.82 6.91 -23.15
C LEU A 9 -22.21 8.14 -22.34
N GLU A 10 -22.33 9.32 -22.97
CA GLU A 10 -22.80 10.55 -22.32
C GLU A 10 -24.25 10.42 -21.85
N ARG A 11 -25.13 9.82 -22.66
CA ARG A 11 -26.52 9.52 -22.27
C ARG A 11 -26.59 8.56 -21.08
N LEU A 12 -25.74 7.53 -21.05
CA LEU A 12 -25.68 6.59 -19.93
C LEU A 12 -25.08 7.24 -18.68
N ALA A 13 -24.03 8.06 -18.83
CA ALA A 13 -23.37 8.75 -17.72
C ALA A 13 -24.25 9.84 -17.09
N SER A 14 -25.16 10.44 -17.86
CA SER A 14 -26.13 11.45 -17.40
C SER A 14 -27.45 10.84 -16.90
N ASN A 15 -27.61 9.52 -16.95
CA ASN A 15 -28.82 8.86 -16.48
C ASN A 15 -28.85 8.84 -14.93
N GLU A 16 -29.88 9.43 -14.35
CA GLU A 16 -30.02 9.54 -12.89
C GLU A 16 -30.09 8.18 -12.20
N MET A 17 -30.82 7.21 -12.75
CA MET A 17 -30.90 5.86 -12.17
C MET A 17 -29.53 5.17 -12.15
N LEU A 18 -28.77 5.25 -13.25
CA LEU A 18 -27.42 4.69 -13.29
C LEU A 18 -26.48 5.41 -12.30
N THR A 19 -26.60 6.73 -12.20
CA THR A 19 -25.83 7.53 -11.23
C THR A 19 -26.12 7.10 -9.79
N GLU A 20 -27.40 6.92 -9.43
CA GLU A 20 -27.78 6.44 -8.10
C GLU A 20 -27.34 4.99 -7.86
N CYS A 21 -27.41 4.11 -8.87
CA CYS A 21 -26.85 2.76 -8.78
C CYS A 21 -25.35 2.79 -8.47
N PHE A 22 -24.58 3.64 -9.16
CA PHE A 22 -23.14 3.74 -8.92
C PHE A 22 -22.82 4.35 -7.56
N LYS A 23 -23.55 5.37 -7.11
CA LYS A 23 -23.43 5.89 -5.74
C LYS A 23 -23.70 4.83 -4.69
N PHE A 24 -24.73 4.00 -4.90
CA PHE A 24 -25.03 2.90 -3.99
C PHE A 24 -23.91 1.85 -3.98
N ILE A 25 -23.44 1.41 -5.15
CA ILE A 25 -22.29 0.49 -5.26
C ILE A 25 -21.07 1.07 -4.54
N GLU A 26 -20.74 2.35 -4.76
CA GLU A 26 -19.63 3.02 -4.10
C GLU A 26 -19.82 3.10 -2.58
N SER A 27 -21.05 3.28 -2.09
CA SER A 27 -21.33 3.32 -0.65
C SER A 27 -21.12 1.98 0.06
N VAL A 28 -21.22 0.86 -0.68
CA VAL A 28 -21.08 -0.50 -0.13
C VAL A 28 -19.69 -1.08 -0.37
N LEU A 29 -19.13 -0.88 -1.56
CA LEU A 29 -17.90 -1.53 -2.03
C LEU A 29 -16.74 -0.54 -2.25
N GLY A 30 -17.01 0.76 -2.20
CA GLY A 30 -16.01 1.78 -2.45
C GLY A 30 -15.08 1.99 -1.25
N TYR A 31 -13.81 2.27 -1.55
CA TYR A 31 -12.86 2.80 -0.59
C TYR A 31 -12.39 4.18 -1.05
N LYS A 32 -12.63 5.20 -0.22
CA LYS A 32 -12.36 6.59 -0.58
C LYS A 32 -11.01 7.03 0.00
N LEU A 33 -10.05 7.28 -0.90
CA LEU A 33 -8.83 7.98 -0.52
C LEU A 33 -9.15 9.36 0.06
N SER A 34 -8.41 9.75 1.11
CA SER A 34 -8.48 11.09 1.67
C SER A 34 -8.04 12.15 0.65
N ALA A 35 -8.34 13.43 0.93
CA ALA A 35 -7.89 14.51 0.06
C ALA A 35 -6.36 14.56 -0.06
N ILE A 36 -5.65 14.21 1.01
CA ILE A 36 -4.18 14.18 1.08
C ILE A 36 -3.64 13.02 0.24
N ASP A 37 -4.21 11.84 0.41
CA ASP A 37 -3.76 10.61 -0.29
C ASP A 37 -4.02 10.66 -1.81
N LYS A 38 -4.98 11.48 -2.24
CA LYS A 38 -5.25 11.73 -3.67
C LYS A 38 -4.23 12.68 -4.31
N GLN A 39 -3.54 13.52 -3.53
CA GLN A 39 -2.70 14.59 -4.09
C GLN A 39 -1.61 14.10 -5.05
N PRO A 40 -0.88 13.01 -4.79
CA PRO A 40 0.16 12.54 -5.70
C PRO A 40 -0.38 12.19 -7.10
N PHE A 41 -1.56 11.58 -7.16
CA PHE A 41 -2.22 11.21 -8.42
C PHE A 41 -2.78 12.42 -9.15
N LEU A 42 -3.35 13.38 -8.42
CA LEU A 42 -3.81 14.65 -8.99
C LEU A 42 -2.64 15.48 -9.53
N PHE A 43 -1.52 15.52 -8.81
CA PHE A 43 -0.29 16.15 -9.23
C PHE A 43 0.22 15.53 -10.53
N PHE A 44 0.28 14.20 -10.59
CA PHE A 44 0.69 13.49 -11.80
C PHE A 44 -0.26 13.75 -12.98
N HIS A 45 -1.58 13.67 -12.75
CA HIS A 45 -2.58 13.97 -13.77
C HIS A 45 -2.40 15.39 -14.32
N ASN A 46 -2.23 16.37 -13.43
CA ASN A 46 -2.00 17.76 -13.83
C ASN A 46 -0.69 17.92 -14.61
N PHE A 47 0.38 17.25 -14.17
CA PHE A 47 1.68 17.24 -14.86
C PHE A 47 1.57 16.74 -16.30
N ILE A 48 0.75 15.73 -16.59
CA ILE A 48 0.60 15.20 -17.95
C ILE A 48 -0.48 15.93 -18.78
N THR A 49 -1.26 16.85 -18.20
CA THR A 49 -2.38 17.51 -18.89
C THR A 49 -2.25 19.03 -19.01
N ASN A 50 -1.60 19.75 -18.07
CA ASN A 50 -1.73 21.21 -17.95
C ASN A 50 -0.39 21.97 -17.70
N PRO A 51 0.23 22.56 -18.74
CA PRO A 51 0.04 22.20 -20.16
C PRO A 51 0.60 20.80 -20.42
N GLN A 52 -0.01 20.06 -21.35
CA GLN A 52 0.47 18.73 -21.72
C GLN A 52 1.93 18.78 -22.18
N PRO A 53 2.85 18.02 -21.56
CA PRO A 53 4.25 17.99 -21.96
C PRO A 53 4.42 17.49 -23.41
N GLU A 54 5.41 18.03 -24.12
CA GLU A 54 5.64 17.69 -25.52
C GLU A 54 5.89 16.19 -25.74
N PHE A 55 6.58 15.52 -24.81
CA PHE A 55 6.83 14.08 -24.93
C PHE A 55 5.53 13.25 -24.92
N ILE A 56 4.49 13.70 -24.20
CA ILE A 56 3.18 13.03 -24.21
C ILE A 56 2.53 13.16 -25.59
N SER A 57 2.54 14.37 -26.16
CA SER A 57 2.06 14.60 -27.53
C SER A 57 2.81 13.72 -28.54
N ASN A 58 4.14 13.66 -28.41
CA ASN A 58 5.00 12.86 -29.29
C ASN A 58 4.75 11.35 -29.16
N TRP A 59 4.42 10.85 -27.97
CA TRP A 59 4.11 9.43 -27.79
C TRP A 59 2.72 9.07 -28.32
N ARG A 60 1.74 9.96 -28.16
CA ARG A 60 0.37 9.74 -28.66
C ARG A 60 0.29 9.77 -30.19
N ASN A 61 1.16 10.55 -30.84
CA ASN A 61 1.17 10.69 -32.30
C ASN A 61 1.98 9.60 -33.03
N ASP A 62 2.75 8.77 -32.31
CA ASP A 62 3.54 7.67 -32.87
C ASP A 62 2.95 6.33 -32.43
N SER A 63 2.43 5.54 -33.38
CA SER A 63 1.80 4.24 -33.11
C SER A 63 2.71 3.25 -32.38
N LYS A 64 4.04 3.37 -32.53
CA LYS A 64 5.00 2.52 -31.79
C LYS A 64 5.23 2.99 -30.35
N ARG A 65 4.95 4.27 -30.06
CA ARG A 65 5.15 4.89 -28.74
C ARG A 65 3.87 5.07 -27.95
N GLU A 66 2.71 4.98 -28.60
CA GLU A 66 1.39 5.08 -27.96
C GLU A 66 1.23 4.06 -26.82
N ILE A 67 1.78 2.84 -26.99
CA ILE A 67 1.81 1.83 -25.93
C ILE A 67 2.52 2.32 -24.66
N TRP A 68 3.57 3.13 -24.80
CA TRP A 68 4.31 3.68 -23.66
C TRP A 68 3.58 4.84 -22.99
N TYR A 69 2.81 5.62 -23.75
CA TYR A 69 1.86 6.58 -23.19
C TYR A 69 0.86 5.85 -22.30
N HIS A 70 0.15 4.85 -22.82
CA HIS A 70 -0.82 4.09 -22.03
C HIS A 70 -0.18 3.38 -20.83
N LYS A 71 0.99 2.76 -21.01
CA LYS A 71 1.72 2.14 -19.90
C LYS A 71 2.18 3.16 -18.85
N PHE A 72 2.51 4.39 -19.22
CA PHE A 72 2.93 5.41 -18.26
C PHE A 72 1.72 5.97 -17.50
N THR A 73 0.67 6.37 -18.20
CA THR A 73 -0.53 6.96 -17.59
C THR A 73 -1.31 5.94 -16.78
N ASN A 74 -1.62 4.77 -17.36
CA ASN A 74 -2.50 3.80 -16.73
C ASN A 74 -1.80 3.03 -15.61
N ARG A 75 -0.47 2.90 -15.63
CA ARG A 75 0.23 2.30 -14.48
C ARG A 75 0.22 3.25 -13.27
N ILE A 76 0.29 4.57 -13.46
CA ILE A 76 0.20 5.51 -12.33
C ILE A 76 -1.26 5.71 -11.89
N LEU A 77 -2.13 6.16 -12.80
CA LEU A 77 -3.52 6.53 -12.52
C LEU A 77 -4.48 5.33 -12.47
N GLY A 78 -4.02 4.14 -12.85
CA GLY A 78 -4.77 2.89 -12.75
C GLY A 78 -4.10 1.97 -11.74
N ASP A 79 -2.96 1.37 -12.08
CA ASP A 79 -2.38 0.29 -11.28
C ASP A 79 -1.96 0.77 -9.87
N VAL A 80 -1.12 1.80 -9.77
CA VAL A 80 -0.65 2.34 -8.48
C VAL A 80 -1.81 2.98 -7.72
N GLN A 81 -2.63 3.80 -8.39
CA GLN A 81 -3.77 4.48 -7.77
C GLN A 81 -4.82 3.50 -7.20
N ASN A 82 -4.99 2.32 -7.79
CA ASN A 82 -5.90 1.30 -7.26
C ASN A 82 -5.21 0.37 -6.24
N ALA A 83 -3.90 0.14 -6.35
CA ALA A 83 -3.18 -0.68 -5.38
C ALA A 83 -2.94 0.04 -4.04
N PHE A 84 -2.75 1.37 -4.06
CA PHE A 84 -2.51 2.17 -2.86
C PHE A 84 -3.68 2.14 -1.85
N PRO A 85 -4.95 2.29 -2.26
CA PRO A 85 -6.12 2.05 -1.41
C PRO A 85 -6.12 0.69 -0.71
N CYS A 86 -5.62 -0.38 -1.34
CA CYS A 86 -5.56 -1.69 -0.69
C CYS A 86 -4.62 -1.65 0.53
N VAL A 87 -3.50 -0.93 0.42
CA VAL A 87 -2.56 -0.75 1.53
C VAL A 87 -3.24 -0.05 2.69
N LEU A 88 -3.90 1.07 2.40
CA LEU A 88 -4.59 1.88 3.41
C LEU A 88 -5.76 1.12 4.04
N TYR A 89 -6.55 0.40 3.23
CA TYR A 89 -7.66 -0.41 3.73
C TYR A 89 -7.21 -1.43 4.77
N HIS A 90 -6.19 -2.24 4.46
CA HIS A 90 -5.71 -3.26 5.40
C HIS A 90 -5.05 -2.61 6.62
N PHE A 91 -4.38 -1.48 6.46
CA PHE A 91 -3.84 -0.72 7.59
C PHE A 91 -4.96 -0.21 8.51
N ASP A 92 -6.00 0.42 7.96
CA ASP A 92 -7.15 0.90 8.72
C ASP A 92 -7.87 -0.25 9.43
N LYS A 93 -7.96 -1.42 8.79
CA LYS A 93 -8.51 -2.62 9.44
C LYS A 93 -7.66 -3.10 10.60
N LEU A 94 -6.34 -3.07 10.50
CA LEU A 94 -5.47 -3.37 11.63
C LEU A 94 -5.71 -2.39 12.79
N VAL A 95 -5.81 -1.09 12.51
CA VAL A 95 -6.12 -0.05 13.50
C VAL A 95 -7.49 -0.28 14.16
N ASP A 96 -8.52 -0.58 13.37
CA ASP A 96 -9.88 -0.85 13.86
C ASP A 96 -9.92 -2.07 14.79
N LEU A 97 -9.24 -3.15 14.40
CA LEU A 97 -9.13 -4.39 15.19
C LEU A 97 -8.42 -4.14 16.51
N GLU A 98 -7.31 -3.41 16.46
CA GLU A 98 -6.52 -3.05 17.63
C GLU A 98 -7.33 -2.18 18.62
N ASN A 99 -8.00 -1.13 18.12
CA ASN A 99 -8.86 -0.28 18.94
C ASN A 99 -10.05 -1.05 19.54
N SER A 100 -10.64 -1.97 18.77
CA SER A 100 -11.73 -2.83 19.23
C SER A 100 -11.27 -3.79 20.31
N LEU A 101 -10.08 -4.36 20.18
CA LEU A 101 -9.47 -5.23 21.18
C LEU A 101 -9.24 -4.46 22.48
N LEU A 102 -8.55 -3.32 22.42
CA LEU A 102 -8.24 -2.50 23.60
C LEU A 102 -9.52 -2.09 24.33
N SER A 103 -10.50 -1.55 23.59
CA SER A 103 -11.78 -1.11 24.13
C SER A 103 -12.61 -2.27 24.70
N GLY A 104 -12.50 -3.46 24.11
CA GLY A 104 -13.19 -4.67 24.57
C GLY A 104 -12.59 -5.23 25.85
N VAL A 105 -11.26 -5.36 25.90
CA VAL A 105 -10.55 -5.97 27.03
C VAL A 105 -10.54 -5.07 28.26
N GLU A 106 -10.38 -3.75 28.09
CA GLU A 106 -10.37 -2.81 29.24
C GLU A 106 -11.73 -2.70 29.95
N LYS A 107 -12.83 -3.20 29.36
CA LYS A 107 -14.11 -3.35 30.08
C LYS A 107 -14.03 -4.37 31.21
N TYR A 108 -13.08 -5.30 31.14
CA TYR A 108 -12.89 -6.33 32.15
C TYR A 108 -11.85 -5.87 33.17
N ASN A 109 -12.10 -6.12 34.45
CA ASN A 109 -11.16 -5.77 35.52
C ASN A 109 -10.02 -6.81 35.65
N TYR A 110 -9.49 -7.27 34.52
CA TYR A 110 -8.52 -8.37 34.44
C TYR A 110 -7.23 -8.06 35.23
N ARG A 111 -6.87 -6.78 35.31
CA ARG A 111 -5.69 -6.30 36.06
C ARG A 111 -5.76 -6.58 37.57
N LYS A 112 -6.95 -6.83 38.13
CA LYS A 112 -7.11 -7.27 39.54
C LYS A 112 -6.83 -8.76 39.75
N ILE A 113 -6.92 -9.55 38.69
CA ILE A 113 -6.73 -11.01 38.73
C ILE A 113 -5.26 -11.36 38.45
N ILE A 114 -4.64 -10.68 37.48
CA ILE A 114 -3.27 -10.96 37.06
C ILE A 114 -2.28 -10.40 38.08
N SER A 115 -1.32 -11.25 38.50
CA SER A 115 -0.27 -10.85 39.44
C SER A 115 0.71 -9.85 38.82
N GLN A 116 1.46 -9.10 39.64
CA GLN A 116 2.36 -8.02 39.17
C GLN A 116 3.42 -8.50 38.15
N ASN A 117 3.88 -9.75 38.30
CA ASN A 117 4.95 -10.33 37.49
C ASN A 117 4.45 -11.48 36.60
N SER A 118 3.14 -11.56 36.37
CA SER A 118 2.54 -12.57 35.50
C SER A 118 1.92 -11.92 34.28
N GLY A 119 1.95 -12.65 33.17
CA GLY A 119 1.16 -12.36 31.98
C GLY A 119 0.32 -13.58 31.63
N MET A 120 -0.87 -13.35 31.07
CA MET A 120 -1.69 -14.39 30.48
C MET A 120 -1.78 -14.13 28.98
N GLY A 121 -1.10 -14.98 28.21
CA GLY A 121 -1.21 -15.01 26.76
C GLY A 121 -2.35 -15.92 26.35
N GLY A 122 -3.15 -15.50 25.37
CA GLY A 122 -4.21 -16.34 24.84
C GLY A 122 -5.16 -15.62 23.89
N GLY A 123 -5.98 -16.42 23.20
CA GLY A 123 -6.92 -15.94 22.20
C GLY A 123 -6.56 -16.41 20.79
N ASN A 124 -7.58 -16.46 19.93
CA ASN A 124 -7.41 -16.71 18.50
C ASN A 124 -7.34 -15.36 17.78
N THR A 125 -6.18 -15.01 17.25
CA THR A 125 -5.90 -13.72 16.59
C THR A 125 -5.88 -13.81 15.06
N LEU A 126 -6.43 -14.88 14.47
CA LEU A 126 -6.31 -15.14 13.03
C LEU A 126 -6.79 -13.99 12.14
N ILE A 127 -7.85 -13.26 12.52
CA ILE A 127 -8.32 -12.09 11.75
C ILE A 127 -7.22 -11.02 11.69
N PHE A 128 -6.50 -10.80 12.80
CA PHE A 128 -5.42 -9.83 12.86
C PHE A 128 -4.23 -10.26 11.99
N ASP A 129 -3.92 -11.57 12.00
CA ASP A 129 -2.89 -12.15 11.14
C ASP A 129 -3.27 -12.08 9.65
N PHE A 130 -4.55 -12.23 9.31
CA PHE A 130 -5.03 -12.13 7.93
C PHE A 130 -4.86 -10.72 7.39
N GLU A 131 -5.32 -9.72 8.15
CA GLU A 131 -5.20 -8.30 7.75
C GLU A 131 -3.72 -7.87 7.68
N TYR A 132 -2.87 -8.37 8.59
CA TYR A 132 -1.45 -8.05 8.58
C TYR A 132 -0.77 -8.62 7.33
N GLN A 133 -0.99 -9.89 7.01
CA GLN A 133 -0.38 -10.47 5.82
C GLN A 133 -0.91 -9.83 4.54
N ALA A 134 -2.20 -9.48 4.50
CA ALA A 134 -2.81 -8.76 3.40
C ALA A 134 -2.20 -7.35 3.22
N TYR A 135 -1.97 -6.63 4.32
CA TYR A 135 -1.26 -5.35 4.32
C TYR A 135 0.14 -5.47 3.71
N ILE A 136 0.95 -6.42 4.19
CA ILE A 136 2.33 -6.64 3.71
C ILE A 136 2.35 -6.95 2.20
N LEU A 137 1.46 -7.82 1.74
CA LEU A 137 1.36 -8.20 0.33
C LEU A 137 0.85 -7.04 -0.55
N ALA A 138 -0.14 -6.28 -0.07
CA ALA A 138 -0.65 -5.10 -0.76
C ALA A 138 0.45 -4.03 -0.90
N PHE A 139 1.24 -3.80 0.15
CA PHE A 139 2.33 -2.82 0.17
C PHE A 139 3.37 -3.16 -0.89
N ARG A 140 3.83 -4.42 -0.92
CA ARG A 140 4.77 -4.89 -1.94
C ARG A 140 4.24 -4.71 -3.36
N ARG A 141 2.99 -5.13 -3.60
CA ARG A 141 2.36 -5.01 -4.93
C ARG A 141 2.32 -3.56 -5.39
N CYS A 142 1.95 -2.64 -4.49
CA CYS A 142 1.92 -1.21 -4.77
C CYS A 142 3.31 -0.68 -5.19
N LEU A 143 4.37 -1.05 -4.46
CA LEU A 143 5.74 -0.67 -4.81
C LEU A 143 6.18 -1.22 -6.17
N ASP A 144 5.89 -2.49 -6.47
CA ASP A 144 6.25 -3.08 -7.77
C ASP A 144 5.47 -2.44 -8.92
N TYR A 145 4.19 -2.10 -8.72
CA TYR A 145 3.43 -1.32 -9.70
C TYR A 145 4.03 0.07 -9.91
N LEU A 146 4.50 0.73 -8.85
CA LEU A 146 5.20 2.00 -8.96
C LEU A 146 6.50 1.87 -9.76
N ALA A 147 7.28 0.81 -9.52
CA ALA A 147 8.49 0.54 -10.31
C ALA A 147 8.17 0.34 -11.80
N ARG A 148 7.12 -0.45 -12.11
CA ARG A 148 6.64 -0.63 -13.50
C ARG A 148 6.20 0.69 -14.13
N ALA A 149 5.53 1.53 -13.37
CA ALA A 149 5.04 2.82 -13.81
C ALA A 149 6.18 3.78 -14.15
N ILE A 150 7.16 3.92 -13.24
CA ILE A 150 8.36 4.75 -13.43
C ILE A 150 9.14 4.27 -14.66
N CYS A 151 9.32 2.96 -14.84
CA CYS A 151 10.12 2.43 -15.95
C CYS A 151 9.45 2.63 -17.32
N SER A 152 8.11 2.75 -17.36
CA SER A 152 7.39 3.13 -18.59
C SER A 152 7.86 4.48 -19.13
N TYR A 153 8.27 5.42 -18.27
CA TYR A 153 8.79 6.72 -18.71
C TYR A 153 10.05 6.57 -19.59
N PHE A 154 10.87 5.57 -19.27
CA PHE A 154 12.09 5.25 -19.99
C PHE A 154 11.85 4.29 -21.16
N MET A 155 10.60 3.94 -21.46
CA MET A 155 10.22 2.94 -22.46
C MET A 155 10.85 1.57 -22.18
N GLN A 156 10.87 1.17 -20.92
CA GLN A 156 11.44 -0.09 -20.47
C GLN A 156 10.41 -0.87 -19.65
N ASP A 157 10.39 -2.19 -19.82
CA ASP A 157 9.64 -3.07 -18.95
C ASP A 157 10.54 -3.54 -17.80
N TYR A 158 10.11 -3.25 -16.58
CA TYR A 158 10.80 -3.60 -15.35
C TYR A 158 9.78 -3.67 -14.22
N ASN A 159 9.96 -4.57 -13.24
CA ASN A 159 8.88 -4.94 -12.31
C ASN A 159 9.31 -5.11 -10.85
N SER A 160 10.52 -4.70 -10.48
CA SER A 160 10.99 -4.84 -9.10
C SER A 160 11.35 -3.50 -8.49
N PHE A 161 10.60 -3.05 -7.50
CA PHE A 161 10.97 -1.86 -6.74
C PHE A 161 12.28 -2.02 -5.99
N ARG A 162 12.55 -3.23 -5.49
CA ARG A 162 13.77 -3.57 -4.74
C ARG A 162 15.04 -3.17 -5.49
N THR A 163 15.12 -3.54 -6.75
CA THR A 163 16.30 -3.29 -7.60
C THR A 163 16.10 -2.10 -8.54
N LEU A 164 15.14 -1.22 -8.26
CA LEU A 164 14.83 -0.07 -9.12
C LEU A 164 16.01 0.90 -9.24
N GLY A 165 16.69 1.25 -8.15
CA GLY A 165 17.88 2.10 -8.19
C GLY A 165 18.96 1.58 -9.13
N GLU A 166 19.30 0.29 -9.02
CA GLU A 166 20.29 -0.37 -9.89
C GLU A 166 19.88 -0.44 -11.37
N PHE A 167 18.57 -0.54 -11.63
CA PHE A 167 18.04 -0.42 -12.98
C PHE A 167 18.20 1.01 -13.51
N LEU A 168 17.83 2.02 -12.72
CA LEU A 168 17.89 3.43 -13.10
C LEU A 168 19.33 3.90 -13.35
N LYS A 169 20.33 3.38 -12.62
CA LYS A 169 21.76 3.66 -12.85
C LYS A 169 22.23 3.29 -14.26
N LYS A 170 21.53 2.38 -14.95
CA LYS A 170 21.85 1.94 -16.31
C LYS A 170 21.14 2.77 -17.40
N ILE A 171 20.27 3.69 -17.01
CA ILE A 171 19.46 4.49 -17.95
C ILE A 171 20.25 5.70 -18.45
N ASN A 172 20.34 5.83 -19.78
CA ASN A 172 21.01 6.97 -20.43
C ASN A 172 20.13 8.24 -20.47
N ARG A 173 19.59 8.66 -19.32
CA ARG A 173 18.78 9.89 -19.12
C ARG A 173 18.98 10.44 -17.68
N PRO A 174 20.18 10.94 -17.34
CA PRO A 174 20.55 11.26 -15.96
C PRO A 174 19.66 12.34 -15.32
N ILE A 175 19.21 13.34 -16.09
CA ILE A 175 18.36 14.45 -15.60
C ILE A 175 17.11 13.96 -14.87
N VAL A 176 16.53 12.83 -15.30
CA VAL A 176 15.34 12.24 -14.65
C VAL A 176 15.71 11.04 -13.77
N ALA A 177 16.70 10.25 -14.18
CA ALA A 177 17.09 9.05 -13.44
C ALA A 177 17.75 9.36 -12.08
N GLU A 178 18.63 10.38 -11.99
CA GLU A 178 19.37 10.70 -10.76
C GLU A 178 18.47 11.15 -9.60
N PRO A 179 17.46 12.03 -9.79
CA PRO A 179 16.52 12.34 -8.72
C PRO A 179 15.75 11.11 -8.22
N LEU A 180 15.37 10.21 -9.15
CA LEU A 180 14.66 8.97 -8.79
C LEU A 180 15.55 7.99 -8.03
N ILE A 181 16.83 7.88 -8.39
CA ILE A 181 17.83 7.09 -7.65
C ILE A 181 17.99 7.65 -6.24
N THR A 182 18.18 8.98 -6.12
CA THR A 182 18.31 9.64 -4.82
C THR A 182 17.10 9.39 -3.92
N LEU A 183 15.89 9.49 -4.46
CA LEU A 183 14.65 9.19 -3.72
C LEU A 183 14.55 7.71 -3.35
N HIS A 184 14.88 6.80 -4.26
CA HIS A 184 14.88 5.37 -4.00
C HIS A 184 15.85 5.01 -2.87
N GLU A 185 17.09 5.48 -2.94
CA GLU A 185 18.11 5.23 -1.91
C GLU A 185 17.67 5.81 -0.55
N LYS A 186 17.15 7.05 -0.54
CA LYS A 186 16.69 7.72 0.69
C LYS A 186 15.57 6.97 1.43
N TYR A 187 14.61 6.39 0.70
CA TYR A 187 13.41 5.79 1.30
C TYR A 187 13.41 4.25 1.27
N SER A 188 14.36 3.60 0.59
CA SER A 188 14.40 2.14 0.44
C SER A 188 14.38 1.40 1.78
N GLN A 189 15.14 1.88 2.76
CA GLN A 189 15.24 1.29 4.11
C GLN A 189 13.90 1.28 4.86
N ASN A 190 13.03 2.26 4.59
CA ASN A 190 11.69 2.30 5.18
C ASN A 190 10.81 1.14 4.68
N PHE A 191 11.26 0.39 3.69
CA PHE A 191 10.52 -0.71 3.08
C PHE A 191 11.20 -2.07 3.30
N ASP A 192 12.20 -2.19 4.17
CA ASP A 192 12.93 -3.45 4.43
C ASP A 192 11.99 -4.61 4.85
N PHE A 193 10.86 -4.30 5.47
CA PHE A 193 9.85 -5.30 5.83
C PHE A 193 9.20 -5.98 4.61
N VAL A 194 9.21 -5.33 3.43
CA VAL A 194 8.66 -5.86 2.15
C VAL A 194 9.72 -6.03 1.05
N LEU A 195 10.93 -5.50 1.25
CA LEU A 195 12.07 -5.60 0.34
C LEU A 195 13.14 -6.49 0.97
N SER A 196 13.39 -7.66 0.37
CA SER A 196 14.48 -8.52 0.81
C SER A 196 15.83 -7.89 0.50
N ASP A 197 16.82 -8.06 1.37
CA ASP A 197 18.17 -7.52 1.20
C ASP A 197 19.22 -8.64 1.28
N GLY A 198 19.96 -8.86 0.20
CA GLY A 198 20.92 -9.96 0.10
C GLY A 198 20.32 -11.32 0.47
N GLU A 199 20.86 -11.94 1.52
CA GLU A 199 20.39 -13.21 2.07
C GLU A 199 19.21 -13.06 3.06
N ARG A 200 18.93 -11.83 3.52
CA ARG A 200 17.82 -11.53 4.45
C ARG A 200 16.50 -11.55 3.69
N LYS A 201 15.63 -12.50 4.04
CA LYS A 201 14.25 -12.56 3.55
C LYS A 201 13.39 -11.52 4.26
N SER A 202 12.70 -10.69 3.49
CA SER A 202 11.67 -9.78 4.01
C SER A 202 10.46 -10.56 4.54
N VAL A 203 9.64 -9.92 5.38
CA VAL A 203 8.38 -10.50 5.89
C VAL A 203 7.49 -10.92 4.73
N ARG A 204 7.44 -10.11 3.66
CA ARG A 204 6.70 -10.45 2.44
C ARG A 204 7.17 -11.76 1.81
N ASP A 205 8.47 -11.96 1.66
CA ASP A 205 9.02 -13.19 1.07
C ASP A 205 8.68 -14.41 1.94
N ILE A 206 8.76 -14.26 3.26
CA ILE A 206 8.38 -15.30 4.22
C ILE A 206 6.91 -15.71 4.03
N ILE A 207 6.00 -14.73 4.04
CA ILE A 207 4.56 -14.95 3.81
C ILE A 207 4.29 -15.63 2.47
N SER A 208 4.99 -15.20 1.42
CA SER A 208 4.68 -15.64 0.05
C SER A 208 5.17 -17.05 -0.26
N HIS A 209 6.23 -17.51 0.40
CA HIS A 209 6.99 -18.68 -0.07
C HIS A 209 7.37 -19.69 1.01
N TYR A 210 7.25 -19.37 2.30
CA TYR A 210 7.83 -20.20 3.35
C TYR A 210 6.82 -20.59 4.42
N GLU A 211 6.22 -19.62 5.10
CA GLU A 211 5.39 -19.91 6.28
C GLU A 211 4.37 -18.82 6.55
N PHE A 212 3.34 -19.20 7.30
CA PHE A 212 2.37 -18.27 7.85
C PHE A 212 3.05 -17.36 8.88
N VAL A 213 2.85 -16.04 8.75
CA VAL A 213 3.41 -15.06 9.69
C VAL A 213 2.29 -14.51 10.57
N SER A 214 2.38 -14.80 11.86
CA SER A 214 1.51 -14.20 12.88
C SER A 214 2.05 -12.83 13.32
N VAL A 215 1.13 -11.92 13.62
CA VAL A 215 1.34 -10.63 14.29
C VAL A 215 1.84 -10.83 15.73
N GLY A 216 1.54 -12.00 16.32
CA GLY A 216 1.95 -12.36 17.67
C GLY A 216 0.79 -12.71 18.58
N THR A 217 1.13 -13.05 19.82
CA THR A 217 0.17 -13.39 20.86
C THR A 217 -0.18 -12.16 21.69
N ILE A 218 -1.47 -11.94 21.92
CA ILE A 218 -1.96 -10.95 22.87
C ILE A 218 -1.67 -11.45 24.28
N ASN A 219 -0.91 -10.66 25.04
CA ASN A 219 -0.56 -10.90 26.42
C ASN A 219 -1.22 -9.85 27.31
N LEU A 220 -2.03 -10.33 28.24
CA LEU A 220 -2.60 -9.49 29.30
C LEU A 220 -1.66 -9.48 30.48
N SER A 221 -1.33 -8.29 30.99
CA SER A 221 -0.53 -8.11 32.19
C SER A 221 -1.16 -7.06 33.10
N LYS A 222 -0.68 -6.95 34.33
CA LYS A 222 -1.12 -5.87 35.23
C LYS A 222 -0.74 -4.47 34.71
N ARG A 223 0.27 -4.37 33.85
CA ARG A 223 0.73 -3.12 33.20
C ARG A 223 -0.16 -2.73 32.02
N GLY A 224 -0.82 -3.70 31.38
CA GLY A 224 -1.68 -3.51 30.22
C GLY A 224 -1.60 -4.66 29.23
N ILE A 225 -2.03 -4.38 28.01
CA ILE A 225 -2.06 -5.32 26.89
C ILE A 225 -0.77 -5.16 26.09
N VAL A 226 -0.13 -6.28 25.77
CA VAL A 226 1.11 -6.34 25.00
C VAL A 226 0.97 -7.37 23.88
N ILE A 227 1.44 -7.06 22.68
CA ILE A 227 1.58 -8.02 21.59
C ILE A 227 3.03 -8.53 21.59
N ALA A 228 3.23 -9.84 21.67
CA ALA A 228 4.56 -10.44 21.69
C ALA A 228 4.68 -11.64 20.73
N GLY A 229 5.85 -11.78 20.11
CA GLY A 229 6.22 -12.96 19.32
C GLY A 229 5.81 -12.93 17.84
N GLY A 230 5.49 -11.77 17.28
CA GLY A 230 5.16 -11.62 15.86
C GLY A 230 6.40 -11.53 14.96
N GLY A 231 6.47 -12.39 13.93
CA GLY A 231 7.54 -12.42 12.92
C GLY A 231 8.94 -12.76 13.45
N LYS A 232 9.82 -13.31 12.60
CA LYS A 232 11.23 -13.54 12.93
C LYS A 232 11.95 -12.18 13.07
N ASN A 233 12.02 -11.70 14.32
CA ASN A 233 13.04 -10.81 14.93
C ASN A 233 12.66 -9.41 15.43
N GLU A 234 11.49 -8.79 15.18
CA GLU A 234 11.39 -7.33 15.47
C GLU A 234 10.10 -6.79 16.11
N PHE A 235 9.03 -7.58 16.31
CA PHE A 235 7.80 -7.06 16.95
C PHE A 235 7.58 -7.61 18.36
N ILE A 236 8.60 -7.52 19.22
CA ILE A 236 8.32 -7.51 20.66
C ILE A 236 8.00 -6.06 21.01
N ILE A 237 6.72 -5.75 21.11
CA ILE A 237 6.28 -4.48 21.68
C ILE A 237 6.56 -4.55 23.19
N TYR A 238 7.81 -4.31 23.60
CA TYR A 238 8.12 -4.06 25.01
C TYR A 238 7.67 -2.65 25.35
N GLY A 239 6.53 -2.57 26.01
CA GLY A 239 6.04 -1.36 26.62
C GLY A 239 6.18 -1.39 28.13
N GLU A 240 7.04 -0.54 28.70
CA GLU A 240 6.47 0.40 29.66
C GLU A 240 5.76 1.47 28.82
N GLY A 241 4.51 1.19 28.43
CA GLY A 241 3.73 2.03 27.52
C GLY A 241 3.05 1.24 26.40
N ASN A 242 1.77 1.53 26.16
CA ASN A 242 0.95 0.94 25.10
C ASN A 242 1.46 1.38 23.72
N MET A 243 2.42 0.69 23.10
CA MET A 243 2.76 0.96 21.70
C MET A 243 1.93 0.03 20.81
N LEU A 244 1.22 0.61 19.85
CA LEU A 244 0.27 -0.08 18.99
C LEU A 244 0.99 -0.68 17.77
N LEU A 245 0.54 -1.83 17.25
CA LEU A 245 1.07 -2.40 16.00
C LEU A 245 1.00 -1.36 14.87
N SER A 246 -0.13 -0.67 14.79
CA SER A 246 -0.34 0.40 13.82
C SER A 246 0.71 1.52 13.91
N GLU A 247 1.18 1.86 15.10
CA GLU A 247 2.25 2.84 15.31
C GLU A 247 3.61 2.30 14.88
N VAL A 248 3.87 1.00 15.06
CA VAL A 248 5.13 0.39 14.60
C VAL A 248 5.19 0.35 13.08
N LEU A 249 4.07 0.04 12.41
CA LEU A 249 3.98 -0.03 10.95
C LEU A 249 4.10 1.34 10.25
N GLN A 250 4.00 2.44 10.98
CA GLN A 250 4.14 3.81 10.46
C GLN A 250 5.55 4.38 10.61
N LYS A 251 6.45 3.72 11.36
CA LYS A 251 7.85 4.13 11.53
C LYS A 251 8.69 3.75 10.33
#